data_AF-A0A958RMS1-F1
#
_entry.id   AF-A0A958RMS1-F1
#
_cell.length_a   1.000
_cell.length_b   1.000
_cell.length_c   1.000
_cell.angle_alpha   90.00
_cell.angle_beta   90.00
_cell.angle_gamma   90.00
#
_symmetry.space_group_name_H-M   'P 1'
#
loop_
_entity.id
_entity.type
_entity.pdbx_description
1 polymer ?
#
loop_
_entity_poly.entity_id
_entity_poly.type
_entity_poly.pdbx_seq_one_letter_code
_entity_poly.pdbx_strand_id
1 'polypeptide(L)'
;FQTYLGIKENYDKLGDYSDQFARKELEYTKQALKKLKTFDYDALNEQARTSYRLFEEMAQDEIDKFKWRFHSYPFNQMFGYHSQMPAFLMNFHRVSEESDAVAYIKRIEALPRQLGQVLDGMKIREQKKIFPPKFAFAKVTEDTENLLKGYPLTEDPKSPHPLYEDFSRKLGELKDLKPERQKQLKEQFAQALKTKFAPAYRGFLTYWQNLEPRAADNHGVWSLPEGEEFYRVSLKRTTTTEMTAEQIHQLGLDEVARIQGEMKTIMKKVKFTGDLQAFFKHLKENPKFYLPTGEPGRQKYMAAAKHSIDSMKNKLPGLFNLKPKADLIVKPVENYREKSAGLAFYEGPSLDGTRPGTYYVNLFDMKGLPTYEI
;
A
#
# COMPACT_ATOMS: atom_id res chain seq x y z
N PHE A 1 -7.49 2.88 9.94
CA PHE A 1 -8.15 1.57 10.12
C PHE A 1 -9.67 1.62 9.91
N GLN A 2 -10.46 2.30 10.76
CA GLN A 2 -11.95 2.33 10.67
C GLN A 2 -12.51 2.58 9.24
N THR A 3 -12.02 3.59 8.51
CA THR A 3 -12.44 3.86 7.13
C THR A 3 -12.19 2.71 6.16
N TYR A 4 -11.11 1.94 6.31
CA TYR A 4 -10.89 0.76 5.48
C TYR A 4 -12.00 -0.27 5.67
N LEU A 5 -12.52 -0.40 6.89
CA LEU A 5 -13.61 -1.31 7.23
C LEU A 5 -15.01 -0.79 6.84
N GLY A 6 -15.13 0.48 6.45
CA GLY A 6 -16.42 1.14 6.20
C GLY A 6 -17.01 1.84 7.43
N ILE A 7 -16.28 1.91 8.55
CA ILE A 7 -16.76 2.51 9.79
C ILE A 7 -16.53 4.03 9.79
N LYS A 8 -17.59 4.81 10.06
CA LYS A 8 -17.60 6.28 10.04
C LYS A 8 -17.59 6.97 11.42
N GLU A 9 -17.39 6.23 12.51
CA GLU A 9 -17.44 6.80 13.87
C GLU A 9 -16.42 7.96 14.11
N ASN A 10 -15.18 7.82 13.63
CA ASN A 10 -14.14 8.86 13.69
C ASN A 10 -13.72 9.31 12.29
N TYR A 11 -14.69 9.55 11.41
CA TYR A 11 -14.43 9.72 9.98
C TYR A 11 -13.63 10.97 9.62
N ASP A 12 -13.58 11.96 10.50
CA ASP A 12 -12.81 13.18 10.33
C ASP A 12 -11.39 13.11 10.93
N LYS A 13 -11.03 12.01 11.60
CA LYS A 13 -9.74 11.86 12.26
C LYS A 13 -8.70 11.17 11.38
N LEU A 14 -7.44 11.50 11.63
CA LEU A 14 -6.25 10.78 11.18
C LEU A 14 -5.56 10.12 12.39
N GLY A 15 -4.90 8.99 12.16
CA GLY A 15 -4.16 8.27 13.20
C GLY A 15 -3.05 9.09 13.87
N ASP A 16 -2.59 8.63 15.02
CA ASP A 16 -1.44 9.18 15.74
C ASP A 16 -0.21 8.30 15.47
N TYR A 17 0.83 8.89 14.88
CA TYR A 17 2.08 8.18 14.55
C TYR A 17 3.25 8.59 15.45
N SER A 18 2.97 9.23 16.58
CA SER A 18 4.02 9.60 17.55
C SER A 18 4.58 8.38 18.29
N ASP A 19 5.85 8.46 18.70
CA ASP A 19 6.46 7.44 19.59
C ASP A 19 5.74 7.38 20.95
N GLN A 20 5.16 8.49 21.41
CA GLN A 20 4.34 8.53 22.61
C GLN A 20 3.09 7.65 22.48
N PHE A 21 2.37 7.76 21.36
CA PHE A 21 1.22 6.90 21.09
C PHE A 21 1.63 5.44 20.95
N ALA A 22 2.71 5.14 20.23
CA ALA A 22 3.22 3.78 20.12
C ALA A 22 3.56 3.15 21.49
N ARG A 23 4.16 3.92 22.42
CA ARG A 23 4.40 3.46 23.80
C ARG A 23 3.12 3.22 24.58
N LYS A 24 2.11 4.08 24.41
CA LYS A 24 0.80 3.89 25.03
C LYS A 24 0.13 2.61 24.52
N GLU A 25 0.20 2.34 23.22
CA GLU A 25 -0.30 1.10 22.63
C GLU A 25 0.45 -0.13 23.16
N LEU A 26 1.78 -0.06 23.30
CA LEU A 26 2.56 -1.14 23.92
C LEU A 26 2.07 -1.48 25.32
N GLU A 27 1.90 -0.47 26.18
CA GLU A 27 1.45 -0.69 27.55
C GLU A 27 0.01 -1.22 27.60
N TYR A 28 -0.86 -0.75 26.71
CA TYR A 28 -2.20 -1.32 26.55
C TYR A 28 -2.13 -2.80 26.16
N THR A 29 -1.30 -3.16 25.17
CA THR A 29 -1.13 -4.55 24.72
C THR A 29 -0.60 -5.45 25.84
N LYS A 30 0.38 -5.00 26.62
CA LYS A 30 0.88 -5.73 27.79
C LYS A 30 -0.22 -5.98 28.83
N GLN A 31 -1.02 -4.96 29.13
CA GLN A 31 -2.14 -5.08 30.07
C GLN A 31 -3.22 -6.04 29.54
N ALA A 32 -3.53 -5.96 28.26
CA ALA A 32 -4.49 -6.84 27.62
C ALA A 32 -4.02 -8.30 27.62
N LEU A 33 -2.75 -8.57 27.31
CA LEU A 33 -2.16 -9.91 27.40
C LEU A 33 -2.16 -10.43 28.84
N LYS A 34 -1.82 -9.59 29.82
CA LYS A 34 -1.91 -9.95 31.24
C LYS A 34 -3.34 -10.31 31.63
N LYS A 35 -4.34 -9.56 31.16
CA LYS A 35 -5.75 -9.83 31.41
C LYS A 35 -6.21 -11.12 30.74
N LEU A 36 -5.82 -11.36 29.49
CA LEU A 36 -6.12 -12.60 28.77
C LEU A 36 -5.70 -13.83 29.59
N LYS A 37 -4.48 -13.80 30.14
CA LYS A 37 -3.90 -14.88 30.96
C LYS A 37 -4.62 -15.13 32.30
N THR A 38 -5.62 -14.34 32.66
CA THR A 38 -6.49 -14.59 33.83
C THR A 38 -7.70 -15.47 33.51
N PHE A 39 -8.00 -15.68 32.22
CA PHE A 39 -9.12 -16.53 31.83
C PHE A 39 -8.73 -18.00 31.94
N ASP A 40 -9.66 -18.82 32.43
CA ASP A 40 -9.50 -20.27 32.43
C ASP A 40 -9.64 -20.80 30.99
N TYR A 41 -8.49 -21.12 30.38
CA TYR A 41 -8.41 -21.59 29.00
C TYR A 41 -9.20 -22.89 28.78
N ASP A 42 -9.21 -23.78 29.76
CA ASP A 42 -9.86 -25.08 29.64
C ASP A 42 -11.39 -24.96 29.76
N ALA A 43 -11.89 -23.91 30.41
CA ALA A 43 -13.31 -23.57 30.43
C ALA A 43 -13.81 -22.92 29.11
N LEU A 44 -12.93 -22.53 28.20
CA LEU A 44 -13.31 -21.91 26.92
C LEU A 44 -13.82 -22.97 25.92
N ASN A 45 -14.82 -22.60 25.11
CA ASN A 45 -15.20 -23.37 23.93
C ASN A 45 -14.14 -23.27 22.82
N GLU A 46 -14.23 -24.12 21.79
CA GLU A 46 -13.23 -24.22 20.72
C GLU A 46 -12.95 -22.89 20.00
N GLN A 47 -14.00 -22.13 19.70
CA GLN A 47 -13.86 -20.82 19.04
C GLN A 47 -13.12 -19.83 19.95
N ALA A 48 -13.50 -19.75 21.22
CA ALA A 48 -12.86 -18.87 22.19
C ALA A 48 -11.40 -19.29 22.47
N ARG A 49 -11.10 -20.59 22.49
CA ARG A 49 -9.71 -21.10 22.58
C ARG A 49 -8.88 -20.67 21.37
N THR A 50 -9.46 -20.66 20.19
CA THR A 50 -8.80 -20.16 18.97
C THR A 50 -8.55 -18.66 19.06
N SER A 51 -9.57 -17.87 19.42
CA SER A 51 -9.42 -16.43 19.63
C SER A 51 -8.41 -16.08 20.72
N TYR A 52 -8.38 -16.86 21.81
CA TYR A 52 -7.39 -16.72 22.88
C TYR A 52 -5.97 -16.88 22.33
N ARG A 53 -5.69 -17.99 21.63
CA ARG A 53 -4.35 -18.29 21.10
C ARG A 53 -3.90 -17.25 20.08
N LEU A 54 -4.80 -16.86 19.17
CA LEU A 54 -4.53 -15.82 18.17
C LEU A 54 -4.19 -14.50 18.84
N PHE A 55 -4.98 -14.07 19.84
CA PHE A 55 -4.71 -12.82 20.55
C PHE A 55 -3.40 -12.89 21.35
N GLU A 56 -3.12 -14.02 22.01
CA GLU A 56 -1.87 -14.22 22.74
C GLU A 56 -0.65 -14.07 21.82
N GLU A 57 -0.66 -14.75 20.68
CA GLU A 57 0.42 -14.69 19.69
C GLU A 57 0.58 -13.27 19.10
N MET A 58 -0.53 -12.64 18.70
CA MET A 58 -0.51 -11.27 18.19
C MET A 58 0.01 -10.27 19.24
N ALA A 59 -0.45 -10.36 20.48
CA ALA A 59 -0.04 -9.43 21.54
C ALA A 59 1.43 -9.63 21.93
N GLN A 60 1.90 -10.87 22.00
CA GLN A 60 3.30 -11.18 22.25
C GLN A 60 4.19 -10.67 21.12
N ASP A 61 3.78 -10.85 19.86
CA ASP A 61 4.48 -10.33 18.69
C ASP A 61 4.61 -8.79 18.69
N GLU A 62 3.52 -8.08 19.02
CA GLU A 62 3.53 -6.62 19.18
C GLU A 62 4.50 -6.15 20.27
N ILE A 63 4.58 -6.88 21.39
CA ILE A 63 5.50 -6.58 22.49
C ILE A 63 6.96 -6.81 22.06
N ASP A 64 7.24 -7.96 21.47
CA ASP A 64 8.61 -8.38 21.13
C ASP A 64 9.19 -7.53 20.00
N LYS A 65 8.36 -7.11 19.04
CA LYS A 65 8.82 -6.27 17.93
C LYS A 65 9.00 -4.81 18.31
N PHE A 66 8.50 -4.36 19.47
CA PHE A 66 8.50 -2.93 19.81
C PHE A 66 9.92 -2.32 19.87
N LYS A 67 10.93 -3.12 20.22
CA LYS A 67 12.33 -2.69 20.17
C LYS A 67 12.78 -2.31 18.75
N TRP A 68 12.20 -2.94 17.73
CA TRP A 68 12.50 -2.75 16.30
C TRP A 68 11.66 -1.69 15.60
N ARG A 69 10.79 -0.95 16.29
CA ARG A 69 9.85 -0.01 15.66
C ARG A 69 10.50 1.12 14.83
N PHE A 70 11.82 1.32 14.98
CA PHE A 70 12.60 2.26 14.18
C PHE A 70 13.43 1.60 13.07
N HIS A 71 13.46 0.27 12.96
CA HIS A 71 14.11 -0.49 11.89
C HIS A 71 13.21 -0.57 10.66
N SER A 72 12.79 0.58 10.15
CA SER A 72 11.89 0.68 9.00
C SER A 72 12.06 2.01 8.28
N TYR A 73 11.53 2.10 7.07
CA TYR A 73 11.57 3.29 6.22
C TYR A 73 10.14 3.81 5.98
N PRO A 74 9.61 4.70 6.85
CA PRO A 74 8.29 5.30 6.72
C PRO A 74 8.02 5.95 5.35
N PHE A 75 9.07 6.47 4.72
CA PHE A 75 9.02 6.97 3.35
C PHE A 75 9.84 6.05 2.46
N ASN A 76 9.18 5.47 1.47
CA ASN A 76 9.76 4.57 0.47
C ASN A 76 8.86 4.56 -0.77
N GLN A 77 9.39 4.08 -1.89
CA GLN A 77 8.72 4.10 -3.20
C GLN A 77 7.49 3.19 -3.32
N MET A 78 7.29 2.20 -2.44
CA MET A 78 6.21 1.22 -2.61
C MET A 78 4.97 1.58 -1.79
N PHE A 79 5.16 1.94 -0.52
CA PHE A 79 4.10 2.13 0.46
C PHE A 79 4.44 3.26 1.44
N GLY A 80 5.18 4.28 0.99
CA GLY A 80 5.54 5.42 1.82
C GLY A 80 4.35 6.30 2.22
N TYR A 81 4.43 6.93 3.39
CA TYR A 81 3.36 7.80 3.90
C TYR A 81 2.98 8.95 2.95
N HIS A 82 3.94 9.46 2.18
CA HIS A 82 3.75 10.55 1.21
C HIS A 82 2.79 10.17 0.05
N SER A 83 2.72 8.90 -0.33
CA SER A 83 1.82 8.43 -1.41
C SER A 83 0.58 7.74 -0.87
N GLN A 84 0.68 7.09 0.30
CA GLN A 84 -0.46 6.36 0.89
C GLN A 84 -1.57 7.27 1.39
N MET A 85 -1.28 8.48 1.88
CA MET A 85 -2.33 9.36 2.41
C MET A 85 -3.29 9.85 1.30
N PRO A 86 -2.81 10.34 0.14
CA PRO A 86 -3.69 10.65 -0.98
C PRO A 86 -4.46 9.42 -1.48
N ALA A 87 -3.78 8.28 -1.64
CA ALA A 87 -4.43 7.02 -2.03
C ALA A 87 -5.55 6.62 -1.05
N PHE A 88 -5.29 6.77 0.25
CA PHE A 88 -6.28 6.50 1.30
C PHE A 88 -7.55 7.34 1.12
N LEU A 89 -7.40 8.64 0.91
CA LEU A 89 -8.54 9.54 0.72
C LEU A 89 -9.30 9.26 -0.58
N MET A 90 -8.58 9.04 -1.68
CA MET A 90 -9.20 8.78 -2.98
C MET A 90 -9.95 7.45 -3.00
N ASN A 91 -9.36 6.39 -2.45
CA ASN A 91 -9.87 5.03 -2.62
C ASN A 91 -10.77 4.55 -1.46
N PHE A 92 -10.58 5.07 -0.25
CA PHE A 92 -11.26 4.55 0.94
C PHE A 92 -12.21 5.55 1.59
N HIS A 93 -11.92 6.86 1.52
CA HIS A 93 -12.85 7.88 2.02
C HIS A 93 -13.99 8.11 1.02
N ARG A 94 -15.15 7.55 1.32
CA ARG A 94 -16.44 7.80 0.64
C ARG A 94 -17.06 9.11 1.08
N VAL A 95 -17.76 9.75 0.15
CA VAL A 95 -18.62 10.90 0.41
C VAL A 95 -20.01 10.55 -0.08
N SER A 96 -20.89 10.22 0.87
CA SER A 96 -22.30 9.88 0.61
C SER A 96 -23.27 10.94 1.16
N GLU A 97 -22.77 11.85 1.98
CA GLU A 97 -23.52 12.95 2.59
C GLU A 97 -22.58 14.12 2.89
N GLU A 98 -23.13 15.28 3.26
CA GLU A 98 -22.35 16.50 3.51
C GLU A 98 -21.31 16.31 4.64
N SER A 99 -21.68 15.61 5.72
CA SER A 99 -20.80 15.35 6.87
C SER A 99 -19.53 14.59 6.45
N ASP A 100 -19.61 13.71 5.46
CA ASP A 100 -18.46 13.02 4.89
C ASP A 100 -17.53 13.99 4.16
N ALA A 101 -18.08 14.90 3.35
CA ALA A 101 -17.28 15.90 2.63
C ALA A 101 -16.52 16.80 3.62
N VAL A 102 -17.18 17.20 4.71
CA VAL A 102 -16.55 17.96 5.81
C VAL A 102 -15.46 17.12 6.48
N ALA A 103 -15.69 15.83 6.71
CA ALA A 103 -14.69 14.92 7.28
C ALA A 103 -13.46 14.74 6.36
N TYR A 104 -13.65 14.71 5.04
CA TYR A 104 -12.56 14.69 4.06
C TYR A 104 -11.68 15.93 4.21
N ILE A 105 -12.29 17.13 4.25
CA ILE A 105 -11.58 18.41 4.45
C ILE A 105 -10.79 18.38 5.76
N LYS A 106 -11.42 17.99 6.87
CA LYS A 106 -10.76 17.90 8.19
C LYS A 106 -9.55 16.98 8.19
N ARG A 107 -9.56 15.89 7.41
CA ARG A 107 -8.36 15.02 7.26
C ARG A 107 -7.22 15.72 6.55
N ILE A 108 -7.49 16.52 5.52
CA ILE A 108 -6.47 17.36 4.88
C ILE A 108 -5.94 18.39 5.88
N GLU A 109 -6.80 18.98 6.71
CA GLU A 109 -6.38 19.94 7.73
C GLU A 109 -5.54 19.32 8.85
N ALA A 110 -5.80 18.04 9.19
CA ALA A 110 -5.05 17.29 10.20
C ALA A 110 -3.73 16.70 9.68
N LEU A 111 -3.50 16.71 8.37
CA LEU A 111 -2.31 16.14 7.74
C LEU A 111 -0.99 16.71 8.27
N PRO A 112 -0.81 18.03 8.48
CA PRO A 112 0.46 18.57 8.98
C PRO A 112 0.88 17.95 10.32
N ARG A 113 -0.08 17.72 11.23
CA ARG A 113 0.18 17.03 12.51
C ARG A 113 0.68 15.61 12.27
N GLN A 114 -0.05 14.84 11.47
CA GLN A 114 0.28 13.43 11.25
C GLN A 114 1.63 13.28 10.52
N LEU A 115 1.88 14.07 9.48
CA LEU A 115 3.15 14.05 8.76
C LEU A 115 4.31 14.50 9.67
N GLY A 116 4.10 15.51 10.51
CA GLY A 116 5.06 15.94 11.53
C GLY A 116 5.47 14.81 12.47
N GLN A 117 4.51 14.02 12.97
CA GLN A 117 4.79 12.86 13.81
C GLN A 117 5.64 11.80 13.10
N VAL A 118 5.39 11.54 11.81
CA VAL A 118 6.21 10.62 11.01
C VAL A 118 7.63 11.17 10.84
N LEU A 119 7.78 12.49 10.61
CA LEU A 119 9.08 13.15 10.51
C LEU A 119 9.86 13.13 11.83
N ASP A 120 9.19 13.26 12.98
CA ASP A 120 9.84 13.09 14.28
C ASP A 120 10.36 11.66 14.46
N GLY A 121 9.59 10.67 14.00
CA GLY A 121 10.06 9.29 13.90
C GLY A 121 11.26 9.11 12.94
N MET A 122 11.36 9.91 11.87
CA MET A 122 12.53 9.90 10.97
C MET A 122 13.77 10.48 11.64
N LYS A 123 13.64 11.55 12.45
CA LYS A 123 14.77 12.11 13.21
C LYS A 123 15.35 11.11 14.20
N ILE A 124 14.50 10.29 14.84
CA ILE A 124 14.97 9.22 15.73
C ILE A 124 15.75 8.14 14.94
N ARG A 125 15.27 7.78 13.74
CA ARG A 125 15.97 6.84 12.85
C ARG A 125 17.32 7.38 12.42
N GLU A 126 17.38 8.65 12.08
CA GLU A 126 18.60 9.36 11.72
C GLU A 126 19.65 9.31 12.84
N GLN A 127 19.24 9.58 14.10
CA GLN A 127 20.13 9.45 15.28
C GLN A 127 20.66 8.02 15.45
N LYS A 128 19.87 7.02 15.05
CA LYS A 128 20.25 5.60 15.02
C LYS A 128 21.03 5.19 13.77
N LYS A 129 21.33 6.12 12.87
CA LYS A 129 21.97 5.87 11.57
C LYS A 129 21.17 4.92 10.66
N ILE A 130 19.84 4.94 10.79
CA ILE A 130 18.92 4.18 9.94
C ILE A 130 18.42 5.09 8.83
N PHE A 131 18.89 4.87 7.61
CA PHE A 131 18.55 5.66 6.44
C PHE A 131 17.84 4.80 5.38
N PRO A 132 16.86 5.35 4.64
CA PRO A 132 16.32 4.67 3.47
C PRO A 132 17.40 4.35 2.43
N PRO A 133 17.25 3.28 1.62
CA PRO A 133 18.15 3.01 0.50
C PRO A 133 18.20 4.16 -0.50
N LYS A 134 19.37 4.42 -1.11
CA LYS A 134 19.59 5.56 -2.02
C LYS A 134 18.59 5.62 -3.17
N PHE A 135 18.22 4.48 -3.75
CA PHE A 135 17.25 4.45 -4.87
C PHE A 135 15.85 4.97 -4.50
N ALA A 136 15.48 4.97 -3.21
CA ALA A 136 14.17 5.41 -2.77
C ALA A 136 14.02 6.94 -2.85
N PHE A 137 15.13 7.69 -2.72
CA PHE A 137 15.09 9.14 -2.64
C PHE A 137 14.50 9.78 -3.88
N ALA A 138 15.02 9.45 -5.07
CA ALA A 138 14.54 10.00 -6.33
C ALA A 138 13.05 9.73 -6.56
N LYS A 139 12.58 8.50 -6.30
CA LYS A 139 11.17 8.13 -6.49
C LYS A 139 10.23 8.86 -5.53
N VAL A 140 10.61 8.94 -4.26
CA VAL A 140 9.83 9.64 -3.23
C VAL A 140 9.77 11.14 -3.53
N THR A 141 10.88 11.73 -3.97
CA THR A 141 10.95 13.13 -4.43
C THR A 141 9.98 13.35 -5.59
N GLU A 142 10.05 12.53 -6.64
CA GLU A 142 9.19 12.65 -7.83
C GLU A 142 7.70 12.54 -7.49
N ASP A 143 7.29 11.54 -6.69
CA ASP A 143 5.90 11.35 -6.24
C ASP A 143 5.41 12.58 -5.45
N THR A 144 6.26 13.11 -4.56
CA THR A 144 5.96 14.28 -3.72
C THR A 144 5.83 15.55 -4.54
N GLU A 145 6.72 15.76 -5.52
CA GLU A 145 6.66 16.89 -6.45
C GLU A 145 5.42 16.83 -7.34
N ASN A 146 5.00 15.64 -7.79
CA ASN A 146 3.78 15.48 -8.57
C ASN A 146 2.53 15.83 -7.75
N LEU A 147 2.53 15.55 -6.45
CA LEU A 147 1.47 15.98 -5.51
C LEU A 147 1.51 17.47 -5.18
N LEU A 148 2.54 18.22 -5.58
CA LEU A 148 2.61 19.67 -5.41
C LEU A 148 2.20 20.44 -6.68
N LYS A 149 1.73 19.73 -7.71
CA LYS A 149 1.27 20.29 -8.99
C LYS A 149 -0.26 20.26 -9.09
N GLY A 150 -0.78 21.07 -10.00
CA GLY A 150 -2.19 21.10 -10.38
C GLY A 150 -3.08 22.02 -9.55
N TYR A 151 -4.22 22.42 -10.12
CA TYR A 151 -5.19 23.29 -9.47
C TYR A 151 -5.81 22.61 -8.24
N PRO A 152 -5.88 23.26 -7.07
CA PRO A 152 -5.77 24.70 -6.90
C PRO A 152 -4.39 25.16 -6.40
N LEU A 153 -3.37 24.29 -6.39
CA LEU A 153 -2.00 24.67 -6.01
C LEU A 153 -1.32 25.50 -7.11
N THR A 154 -1.71 25.27 -8.36
CA THR A 154 -1.37 26.07 -9.53
C THR A 154 -2.62 26.77 -10.09
N GLU A 155 -2.43 27.71 -11.01
CA GLU A 155 -3.51 28.53 -11.58
C GLU A 155 -4.27 27.86 -12.74
N ASP A 156 -3.76 26.76 -13.32
CA ASP A 156 -4.39 26.10 -14.48
C ASP A 156 -5.49 25.11 -14.08
N PRO A 157 -6.78 25.45 -14.25
CA PRO A 157 -7.88 24.56 -13.88
C PRO A 157 -7.99 23.32 -14.78
N LYS A 158 -7.32 23.30 -15.95
CA LYS A 158 -7.32 22.13 -16.85
C LYS A 158 -6.40 21.01 -16.37
N SER A 159 -5.55 21.30 -15.39
CA SER A 159 -4.69 20.31 -14.73
C SER A 159 -5.05 20.27 -13.24
N PRO A 160 -6.15 19.63 -12.84
CA PRO A 160 -6.54 19.59 -11.43
C PRO A 160 -5.57 18.73 -10.63
N HIS A 161 -5.33 19.13 -9.38
CA HIS A 161 -4.67 18.30 -8.38
C HIS A 161 -5.52 17.04 -8.13
N PRO A 162 -4.94 15.82 -8.06
CA PRO A 162 -5.70 14.57 -7.98
C PRO A 162 -6.72 14.51 -6.83
N LEU A 163 -6.35 15.00 -5.65
CA LEU A 163 -7.28 15.09 -4.51
C LEU A 163 -8.43 16.07 -4.73
N TYR A 164 -8.18 17.18 -5.44
CA TYR A 164 -9.23 18.17 -5.74
C TYR A 164 -10.22 17.63 -6.76
N GLU A 165 -9.72 16.93 -7.78
CA GLU A 165 -10.54 16.23 -8.77
C GLU A 165 -11.41 15.15 -8.10
N ASP A 166 -10.82 14.27 -7.29
CA ASP A 166 -11.56 13.22 -6.58
C ASP A 166 -12.62 13.79 -5.65
N PHE A 167 -12.26 14.78 -4.83
CA PHE A 167 -13.20 15.45 -3.93
C PHE A 167 -14.35 16.12 -4.71
N SER A 168 -14.02 16.83 -5.79
CA SER A 168 -15.02 17.51 -6.62
C SER A 168 -15.99 16.56 -7.31
N ARG A 169 -15.49 15.43 -7.79
CA ARG A 169 -16.30 14.35 -8.39
C ARG A 169 -17.24 13.75 -7.34
N LYS A 170 -16.70 13.31 -6.21
CA LYS A 170 -17.47 12.74 -5.09
C LYS A 170 -18.56 13.68 -4.58
N LEU A 171 -18.25 14.97 -4.47
CA LEU A 171 -19.21 15.97 -4.04
C LEU A 171 -20.32 16.20 -5.08
N GLY A 172 -19.99 16.15 -6.37
CA GLY A 172 -20.97 16.29 -7.45
C GLY A 172 -21.95 15.11 -7.57
N GLU A 173 -21.60 13.96 -6.99
CA GLU A 173 -22.49 12.78 -6.91
C GLU A 173 -23.59 12.94 -5.84
N LEU A 174 -23.48 13.92 -4.94
CA LEU A 174 -24.49 14.21 -3.90
C LEU A 174 -25.68 14.99 -4.50
N LYS A 175 -26.81 14.30 -4.69
CA LYS A 175 -28.03 14.89 -5.27
C LYS A 175 -28.75 15.88 -4.36
N ASP A 176 -28.64 15.69 -3.04
CA ASP A 176 -29.38 16.48 -2.05
C ASP A 176 -28.66 17.76 -1.61
N LEU A 177 -27.44 18.00 -2.10
CA LEU A 177 -26.61 19.13 -1.69
C LEU A 177 -26.75 20.30 -2.66
N LYS A 178 -27.15 21.47 -2.14
CA LYS A 178 -27.33 22.69 -2.94
C LYS A 178 -26.03 23.11 -3.69
N PRO A 179 -26.11 23.60 -4.93
CA PRO A 179 -24.94 24.03 -5.71
C PRO A 179 -24.04 25.04 -4.99
N GLU A 180 -24.64 25.98 -4.26
CA GLU A 180 -23.91 27.00 -3.49
C GLU A 180 -23.10 26.36 -2.37
N ARG A 181 -23.66 25.33 -1.72
CA ARG A 181 -22.97 24.60 -0.66
C ARG A 181 -21.86 23.71 -1.24
N GLN A 182 -22.09 23.09 -2.39
CA GLN A 182 -21.05 22.36 -3.11
C GLN A 182 -19.86 23.28 -3.46
N LYS A 183 -20.15 24.49 -3.93
CA LYS A 183 -19.11 25.50 -4.23
C LYS A 183 -18.32 25.88 -2.99
N GLN A 184 -19.00 26.19 -1.87
CA GLN A 184 -18.34 26.51 -0.59
C GLN A 184 -17.41 25.38 -0.12
N LEU A 185 -17.84 24.12 -0.21
CA LEU A 185 -17.02 22.98 0.20
C LEU A 185 -15.80 22.78 -0.72
N LYS A 186 -15.94 23.01 -2.03
CA LYS A 186 -14.80 23.00 -2.97
C LYS A 186 -13.79 24.10 -2.64
N GLU A 187 -14.26 25.30 -2.30
CA GLU A 187 -13.40 26.42 -1.89
C GLU A 187 -12.68 26.12 -0.56
N GLN A 188 -13.38 25.56 0.43
CA GLN A 188 -12.78 25.12 1.69
C GLN A 188 -11.71 24.04 1.46
N PHE A 189 -12.01 23.05 0.62
CA PHE A 189 -11.06 22.00 0.27
C PHE A 189 -9.83 22.57 -0.45
N ALA A 190 -10.05 23.49 -1.40
CA ALA A 190 -8.97 24.20 -2.08
C ALA A 190 -8.08 24.98 -1.11
N GLN A 191 -8.69 25.65 -0.13
CA GLN A 191 -7.96 26.38 0.90
C GLN A 191 -7.17 25.44 1.81
N ALA A 192 -7.74 24.29 2.18
CA ALA A 192 -7.04 23.27 2.97
C ALA A 192 -5.83 22.70 2.19
N LEU A 193 -5.96 22.47 0.89
CA LEU A 193 -4.82 22.07 0.04
C LEU A 193 -3.72 23.14 0.04
N LYS A 194 -4.07 24.41 -0.17
CA LYS A 194 -3.12 25.53 -0.23
C LYS A 194 -2.40 25.78 1.11
N THR A 195 -3.13 25.73 2.23
CA THR A 195 -2.64 26.19 3.53
C THR A 195 -2.18 25.09 4.47
N LYS A 196 -2.60 23.84 4.24
CA LYS A 196 -2.25 22.69 5.08
C LYS A 196 -1.45 21.66 4.31
N PHE A 197 -1.99 21.14 3.21
CA PHE A 197 -1.34 20.08 2.42
C PHE A 197 -0.01 20.53 1.83
N ALA A 198 -0.02 21.58 0.99
CA ALA A 198 1.16 22.00 0.24
C ALA A 198 2.33 22.44 1.14
N PRO A 199 2.14 23.24 2.22
CA PRO A 199 3.22 23.56 3.14
C PRO A 199 3.80 22.32 3.84
N ALA A 200 2.95 21.36 4.23
CA ALA A 200 3.41 20.13 4.87
C ALA A 200 4.26 19.26 3.92
N TYR A 201 3.82 19.09 2.67
CA TYR A 201 4.55 18.33 1.65
C TYR A 201 5.84 19.02 1.21
N ARG A 202 5.87 20.35 1.10
CA ARG A 202 7.10 21.12 0.86
C ARG A 202 8.09 20.95 2.01
N GLY A 203 7.62 21.04 3.26
CA GLY A 203 8.47 20.81 4.43
C GLY A 203 9.05 19.39 4.47
N PHE A 204 8.25 18.38 4.12
CA PHE A 204 8.73 17.01 3.93
C PHE A 204 9.78 16.93 2.82
N LEU A 205 9.53 17.52 1.65
CA LEU A 205 10.48 17.50 0.53
C LEU A 205 11.83 18.11 0.92
N THR A 206 11.82 19.25 1.61
CA THR A 206 13.05 19.87 2.14
C THR A 206 13.77 18.95 3.12
N TYR A 207 13.06 18.33 4.06
CA TYR A 207 13.66 17.35 4.98
C TYR A 207 14.28 16.17 4.23
N TRP A 208 13.56 15.64 3.24
CA TRP A 208 13.98 14.48 2.45
C TRP A 208 15.23 14.77 1.62
N GLN A 209 15.29 15.93 0.96
CA GLN A 209 16.45 16.39 0.19
C GLN A 209 17.67 16.64 1.09
N ASN A 210 17.48 17.13 2.32
CA ASN A 210 18.57 17.29 3.29
C ASN A 210 19.07 15.96 3.86
N LEU A 211 18.20 14.93 3.90
CA LEU A 211 18.56 13.59 4.34
C LEU A 211 19.34 12.81 3.28
N GLU A 212 19.05 13.04 1.99
CA GLU A 212 19.59 12.28 0.86
C GLU A 212 21.13 12.18 0.82
N PRO A 213 21.92 13.26 1.06
CA PRO A 213 23.38 13.17 1.05
C PRO A 213 23.96 12.30 2.17
N ARG A 214 23.16 12.00 3.20
CA ARG A 214 23.57 11.23 4.39
C ARG A 214 23.17 9.76 4.31
N ALA A 215 22.30 9.41 3.37
CA ALA A 215 21.97 8.02 3.10
C ALA A 215 23.17 7.34 2.43
N ALA A 216 23.56 6.19 2.98
CA ALA A 216 24.55 5.31 2.38
C ALA A 216 24.03 4.69 1.07
N ASP A 217 24.84 3.81 0.48
CA ASP A 217 24.44 3.02 -0.68
C ASP A 217 23.27 2.06 -0.36
N ASN A 218 22.88 1.29 -1.37
CA ASN A 218 21.78 0.35 -1.26
C ASN A 218 22.20 -0.90 -0.47
N HIS A 219 22.06 -0.84 0.85
CA HIS A 219 22.32 -1.97 1.74
C HIS A 219 21.04 -2.70 2.16
N GLY A 220 21.19 -3.99 2.48
CA GLY A 220 20.14 -4.76 3.15
C GLY A 220 20.04 -4.39 4.63
N VAL A 221 19.03 -4.94 5.30
CA VAL A 221 18.79 -4.67 6.73
C VAL A 221 19.92 -5.14 7.64
N TRP A 222 20.83 -5.99 7.16
CA TRP A 222 22.07 -6.39 7.83
C TRP A 222 22.94 -5.18 8.23
N SER A 223 22.84 -4.07 7.49
CA SER A 223 23.61 -2.84 7.75
C SER A 223 23.03 -1.97 8.88
N LEU A 224 21.81 -2.28 9.34
CA LEU A 224 21.17 -1.55 10.42
C LEU A 224 21.78 -1.96 11.77
N PRO A 225 21.66 -1.12 12.83
CA PRO A 225 22.03 -1.53 14.17
C PRO A 225 21.35 -2.85 14.56
N GLU A 226 22.09 -3.85 15.03
CA GLU A 226 21.55 -5.19 15.33
C GLU A 226 20.81 -5.83 14.13
N GLY A 227 21.26 -5.55 12.90
CA GLY A 227 20.57 -5.91 11.66
C GLY A 227 20.37 -7.41 11.43
N GLU A 228 21.30 -8.25 11.88
CA GLU A 228 21.19 -9.71 11.79
C GLU A 228 20.04 -10.25 12.65
N GLU A 229 19.97 -9.83 13.92
CA GLU A 229 18.89 -10.21 14.83
C GLU A 229 17.55 -9.61 14.36
N PHE A 230 17.54 -8.36 13.89
CA PHE A 230 16.34 -7.77 13.30
C PHE A 230 15.86 -8.57 12.08
N TYR A 231 16.78 -9.02 11.21
CA TYR A 231 16.44 -9.84 10.06
C TYR A 231 15.87 -11.19 10.49
N ARG A 232 16.51 -11.88 11.46
CA ARG A 232 16.04 -13.16 12.00
C ARG A 232 14.63 -13.05 12.58
N VAL A 233 14.36 -12.02 13.38
CA VAL A 233 13.02 -11.77 13.94
C VAL A 233 12.01 -11.44 12.85
N SER A 234 12.38 -10.59 11.88
CA SER A 234 11.50 -10.25 10.76
C SER A 234 11.17 -11.45 9.87
N LEU A 235 12.15 -12.33 9.65
CA LEU A 235 12.03 -13.54 8.87
C LEU A 235 11.03 -14.50 9.52
N LYS A 236 11.21 -14.80 10.81
CA LYS A 236 10.28 -15.65 11.58
C LYS A 236 8.87 -15.08 11.58
N ARG A 237 8.71 -13.78 11.84
CA ARG A 237 7.38 -13.12 11.87
C ARG A 237 6.66 -13.12 10.53
N THR A 238 7.40 -13.05 9.43
CA THR A 238 6.82 -12.99 8.07
C THR A 238 6.49 -14.38 7.53
N THR A 239 7.35 -15.36 7.82
CA THR A 239 7.27 -16.68 7.22
C THR A 239 6.64 -17.73 8.13
N THR A 240 6.58 -17.46 9.44
CA THR A 240 6.17 -18.38 10.51
C THR A 240 7.02 -19.66 10.61
N THR A 241 8.11 -19.76 9.84
CA THR A 241 9.04 -20.89 9.91
C THR A 241 10.15 -20.64 10.93
N GLU A 242 10.71 -21.73 11.44
CA GLU A 242 11.91 -21.73 12.28
C GLU A 242 13.21 -21.89 11.46
N MET A 243 13.11 -21.92 10.13
CA MET A 243 14.29 -22.02 9.25
C MET A 243 15.20 -20.79 9.39
N THR A 244 16.51 -21.02 9.32
CA THR A 244 17.50 -19.93 9.27
C THR A 244 17.49 -19.23 7.91
N ALA A 245 18.11 -18.06 7.84
CA ALA A 245 18.28 -17.32 6.58
C ALA A 245 19.01 -18.16 5.52
N GLU A 246 20.02 -18.91 5.92
CA GLU A 246 20.82 -19.78 5.05
C GLU A 246 19.99 -20.96 4.53
N GLN A 247 19.16 -21.57 5.38
CA GLN A 247 18.27 -22.66 4.99
C GLN A 247 17.22 -22.18 3.98
N ILE A 248 16.65 -20.99 4.18
CA ILE A 248 15.71 -20.39 3.25
C ILE A 248 16.40 -20.01 1.94
N HIS A 249 17.63 -19.50 2.00
CA HIS A 249 18.41 -19.19 0.81
C HIS A 249 18.66 -20.45 -0.03
N GLN A 250 19.10 -21.54 0.61
CA GLN A 250 19.34 -22.80 -0.08
C GLN A 250 18.05 -23.38 -0.68
N LEU A 251 16.94 -23.39 0.08
CA LEU A 251 15.64 -23.79 -0.44
C LEU A 251 15.25 -22.96 -1.66
N GLY A 252 15.52 -21.65 -1.64
CA GLY A 252 15.29 -20.77 -2.79
C GLY A 252 16.12 -21.15 -4.02
N LEU A 253 17.39 -21.51 -3.84
CA LEU A 253 18.25 -21.98 -4.94
C LEU A 253 17.74 -23.30 -5.53
N ASP A 254 17.32 -24.23 -4.67
CA ASP A 254 16.78 -25.53 -5.09
C ASP A 254 15.47 -25.35 -5.88
N GLU A 255 14.59 -24.47 -5.41
CA GLU A 255 13.34 -24.14 -6.09
C GLU A 255 13.56 -23.40 -7.41
N VAL A 256 14.56 -22.50 -7.50
CA VAL A 256 14.97 -21.90 -8.77
C VAL A 256 15.40 -22.99 -9.76
N ALA A 257 16.23 -23.94 -9.34
CA ALA A 257 16.68 -25.03 -10.20
C ALA A 257 15.50 -25.91 -10.67
N ARG A 258 14.58 -26.26 -9.75
CA ARG A 258 13.38 -27.04 -10.06
C ARG A 258 12.48 -26.33 -11.09
N ILE A 259 12.14 -25.07 -10.86
CA ILE A 259 11.28 -24.27 -11.75
C ILE A 259 11.94 -24.07 -13.12
N GLN A 260 13.26 -23.82 -13.17
CA GLN A 260 13.98 -23.74 -14.45
C GLN A 260 13.95 -25.08 -15.22
N GLY A 261 13.96 -26.22 -14.53
CA GLY A 261 13.75 -27.54 -15.13
C GLY A 261 12.37 -27.70 -15.78
N GLU A 262 11.32 -27.22 -15.11
CA GLU A 262 9.95 -27.20 -15.63
C GLU A 262 9.83 -26.28 -16.85
N MET A 263 10.44 -25.09 -16.80
CA MET A 263 10.48 -24.16 -17.93
C MET A 263 11.15 -24.78 -19.16
N LYS A 264 12.26 -25.52 -18.99
CA LYS A 264 12.92 -26.26 -20.09
C LYS A 264 11.99 -27.32 -20.71
N THR A 265 11.14 -27.95 -19.90
CA THR A 265 10.12 -28.89 -20.39
C THR A 265 9.07 -28.18 -21.24
N ILE A 266 8.63 -26.98 -20.82
CA ILE A 266 7.70 -26.15 -21.60
C ILE A 266 8.34 -25.65 -22.89
N MET A 267 9.61 -25.20 -22.86
CA MET A 267 10.36 -24.77 -24.06
C MET A 267 10.32 -25.83 -25.17
N LYS A 268 10.53 -27.10 -24.82
CA LYS A 268 10.42 -28.23 -25.77
C LYS A 268 9.01 -28.35 -26.36
N LYS A 269 7.97 -28.22 -25.53
CA LYS A 269 6.55 -28.30 -25.98
C LYS A 269 6.18 -27.18 -26.94
N VAL A 270 6.67 -25.96 -26.69
CA VAL A 270 6.44 -24.81 -27.58
C VAL A 270 7.45 -24.74 -28.74
N LYS A 271 8.28 -25.77 -28.89
CA LYS A 271 9.27 -25.92 -29.97
C LYS A 271 10.26 -24.75 -30.05
N PHE A 272 10.60 -24.15 -28.91
CA PHE A 272 11.64 -23.13 -28.84
C PHE A 272 13.02 -23.78 -28.78
N THR A 273 13.95 -23.28 -29.59
CA THR A 273 15.35 -23.74 -29.64
C THR A 273 16.28 -22.71 -28.97
N GLY A 274 17.31 -23.19 -28.28
CA GLY A 274 18.23 -22.34 -27.51
C GLY A 274 18.18 -22.62 -26.00
N ASP A 275 18.86 -21.79 -25.23
CA ASP A 275 18.88 -21.87 -23.78
C ASP A 275 17.75 -21.06 -23.13
N LEU A 276 17.69 -21.12 -21.79
CA LEU A 276 16.65 -20.45 -21.02
C LEU A 276 16.77 -18.92 -21.08
N GLN A 277 17.98 -18.38 -21.21
CA GLN A 277 18.20 -16.94 -21.36
C GLN A 277 17.66 -16.44 -22.71
N ALA A 278 17.92 -17.17 -23.79
CA ALA A 278 17.35 -16.91 -25.11
C ALA A 278 15.81 -17.01 -25.09
N PHE A 279 15.26 -17.95 -24.34
CA PHE A 279 13.82 -18.07 -24.17
C PHE A 279 13.22 -16.88 -23.43
N PHE A 280 13.81 -16.46 -22.31
CA PHE A 280 13.38 -15.25 -21.60
C PHE A 280 13.49 -14.00 -22.45
N LYS A 281 14.59 -13.86 -23.22
CA LYS A 281 14.74 -12.76 -24.18
C LYS A 281 13.63 -12.79 -25.24
N HIS A 282 13.31 -13.96 -25.79
CA HIS A 282 12.19 -14.11 -26.73
C HIS A 282 10.86 -13.70 -26.12
N LEU A 283 10.56 -14.14 -24.90
CA LEU A 283 9.32 -13.76 -24.20
C LEU A 283 9.26 -12.26 -23.90
N LYS A 284 10.40 -11.64 -23.59
CA LYS A 284 10.51 -10.22 -23.21
C LYS A 284 10.50 -9.26 -24.41
N GLU A 285 11.08 -9.66 -25.54
CA GLU A 285 11.32 -8.76 -26.68
C GLU A 285 10.35 -8.99 -27.83
N ASN A 286 9.67 -10.13 -27.90
CA ASN A 286 8.77 -10.41 -29.02
C ASN A 286 7.46 -9.61 -28.89
N PRO A 287 7.19 -8.66 -29.81
CA PRO A 287 6.04 -7.76 -29.71
C PRO A 287 4.69 -8.48 -29.76
N LYS A 288 4.64 -9.75 -30.23
CA LYS A 288 3.40 -10.54 -30.24
C LYS A 288 2.82 -10.79 -28.83
N PHE A 289 3.67 -10.70 -27.79
CA PHE A 289 3.26 -10.89 -26.41
C PHE A 289 2.82 -9.59 -25.73
N TYR A 290 2.74 -8.47 -26.44
CA TYR A 290 2.42 -7.18 -25.83
C TYR A 290 1.25 -6.53 -26.56
N LEU A 291 0.41 -5.86 -25.78
CA LEU A 291 -0.60 -4.96 -26.34
C LEU A 291 0.06 -3.63 -26.76
N PRO A 292 -0.52 -2.89 -27.71
CA PRO A 292 -0.01 -1.58 -28.10
C PRO A 292 0.14 -0.63 -26.91
N THR A 293 1.11 0.27 -26.96
CA THR A 293 1.22 1.35 -25.97
C THR A 293 0.08 2.37 -26.15
N GLY A 294 -0.35 3.01 -25.05
CA GLY A 294 -1.38 4.05 -25.08
C GLY A 294 -2.80 3.53 -24.82
N GLU A 295 -3.77 4.44 -24.89
CA GLU A 295 -5.14 4.20 -24.42
C GLU A 295 -5.83 2.96 -25.02
N PRO A 296 -5.73 2.67 -26.33
CA PRO A 296 -6.34 1.46 -26.89
C PRO A 296 -5.78 0.15 -26.30
N GLY A 297 -4.47 0.11 -25.99
CA GLY A 297 -3.86 -1.04 -25.35
C GLY A 297 -4.20 -1.16 -23.87
N ARG A 298 -4.24 -0.02 -23.16
CA ARG A 298 -4.69 0.06 -21.76
C ARG A 298 -6.10 -0.51 -21.62
N GLN A 299 -7.03 -0.09 -22.47
CA GLN A 299 -8.41 -0.60 -22.47
C GLN A 299 -8.49 -2.10 -22.76
N LYS A 300 -7.73 -2.58 -23.75
CA LYS A 300 -7.66 -4.02 -24.07
C LYS A 300 -7.12 -4.84 -22.90
N TYR A 301 -6.06 -4.37 -22.23
CA TYR A 301 -5.49 -5.06 -21.07
C TYR A 301 -6.51 -5.14 -19.94
N MET A 302 -7.16 -4.02 -19.62
CA MET A 302 -8.19 -3.96 -18.58
C MET A 302 -9.38 -4.88 -18.88
N ALA A 303 -9.81 -4.95 -20.14
CA ALA A 303 -10.87 -5.87 -20.56
C ALA A 303 -10.45 -7.34 -20.43
N ALA A 304 -9.21 -7.68 -20.80
CA ALA A 304 -8.67 -9.03 -20.68
C ALA A 304 -8.53 -9.45 -19.20
N ALA A 305 -7.98 -8.60 -18.35
CA ALA A 305 -7.89 -8.86 -16.91
C ALA A 305 -9.28 -9.06 -16.27
N LYS A 306 -10.26 -8.24 -16.66
CA LYS A 306 -11.66 -8.41 -16.22
C LYS A 306 -12.20 -9.77 -16.68
N HIS A 307 -11.95 -10.15 -17.93
CA HIS A 307 -12.40 -11.43 -18.47
C HIS A 307 -11.78 -12.63 -17.74
N SER A 308 -10.49 -12.58 -17.39
CA SER A 308 -9.82 -13.61 -16.59
C SER A 308 -10.50 -13.77 -15.22
N ILE A 309 -10.81 -12.66 -14.54
CA ILE A 309 -11.51 -12.68 -13.25
C ILE A 309 -12.92 -13.26 -13.38
N ASP A 310 -13.69 -12.83 -14.38
CA ASP A 310 -15.06 -13.33 -14.59
C ASP A 310 -15.05 -14.84 -14.91
N SER A 311 -14.08 -15.29 -15.72
CA SER A 311 -13.91 -16.69 -16.08
C SER A 311 -13.52 -17.55 -14.88
N MET A 312 -12.63 -17.05 -14.02
CA MET A 312 -12.29 -17.70 -12.76
C MET A 312 -13.50 -17.77 -11.83
N LYS A 313 -14.24 -16.66 -11.67
CA LYS A 313 -15.44 -16.57 -10.82
C LYS A 313 -16.49 -17.61 -11.19
N ASN A 314 -16.69 -17.87 -12.49
CA ASN A 314 -17.62 -18.87 -12.99
C ASN A 314 -17.20 -20.32 -12.65
N LYS A 315 -15.91 -20.58 -12.43
CA LYS A 315 -15.39 -21.91 -12.06
C LYS A 315 -15.37 -22.15 -10.55
N LEU A 316 -15.40 -21.10 -9.72
CA LEU A 316 -15.36 -21.21 -8.26
C LEU A 316 -16.42 -22.15 -7.67
N PRO A 317 -17.70 -22.17 -8.13
CA PRO A 317 -18.70 -23.08 -7.57
C PRO A 317 -18.35 -24.57 -7.70
N GLY A 318 -17.52 -24.94 -8.69
CA GLY A 318 -17.05 -26.32 -8.86
C GLY A 318 -15.85 -26.69 -8.00
N LEU A 319 -15.23 -25.72 -7.32
CA LEU A 319 -14.00 -25.91 -6.54
C LEU A 319 -14.17 -25.59 -5.04
N PHE A 320 -15.10 -24.70 -4.68
CA PHE A 320 -15.24 -24.20 -3.31
C PHE A 320 -16.69 -24.14 -2.84
N ASN A 321 -16.93 -24.74 -1.67
CA ASN A 321 -18.24 -24.69 -0.99
C ASN A 321 -18.50 -23.30 -0.38
N LEU A 322 -17.46 -22.64 0.14
CA LEU A 322 -17.52 -21.30 0.71
C LEU A 322 -16.97 -20.29 -0.30
N LYS A 323 -17.74 -19.23 -0.59
CA LYS A 323 -17.40 -18.22 -1.59
C LYS A 323 -17.32 -16.83 -0.98
N PRO A 324 -16.40 -15.96 -1.44
CA PRO A 324 -16.40 -14.55 -1.08
C PRO A 324 -17.73 -13.89 -1.44
N LYS A 325 -18.27 -13.05 -0.55
CA LYS A 325 -19.45 -12.22 -0.82
C LYS A 325 -19.13 -10.98 -1.65
N ALA A 326 -17.93 -10.44 -1.47
CA ALA A 326 -17.50 -9.22 -2.13
C ALA A 326 -17.09 -9.49 -3.58
N ASP A 327 -17.49 -8.59 -4.48
CA ASP A 327 -17.01 -8.59 -5.85
C ASP A 327 -15.53 -8.17 -5.94
N LEU A 328 -14.88 -8.55 -7.04
CA LEU A 328 -13.53 -8.14 -7.41
C LEU A 328 -13.62 -7.32 -8.70
N ILE A 329 -13.08 -6.10 -8.68
CA ILE A 329 -12.99 -5.21 -9.84
C ILE A 329 -11.55 -4.94 -10.23
N VAL A 330 -11.31 -4.53 -11.48
CA VAL A 330 -9.98 -4.11 -11.97
C VAL A 330 -9.91 -2.59 -12.05
N LYS A 331 -8.83 -1.99 -11.57
CA LYS A 331 -8.58 -0.55 -11.68
C LYS A 331 -7.14 -0.24 -12.12
N PRO A 332 -6.90 0.83 -12.88
CA PRO A 332 -5.54 1.32 -13.10
C PRO A 332 -4.98 1.97 -11.83
N VAL A 333 -3.66 1.91 -11.65
CA VAL A 333 -2.94 2.72 -10.64
C VAL A 333 -3.06 4.21 -10.98
N GLU A 334 -3.12 5.06 -9.95
CA GLU A 334 -3.25 6.50 -10.11
C GLU A 334 -1.97 7.15 -10.66
N ASN A 335 -2.11 8.09 -11.61
CA ASN A 335 -1.01 8.71 -12.34
C ASN A 335 0.09 9.34 -11.46
N TYR A 336 -0.24 9.86 -10.28
CA TYR A 336 0.76 10.53 -9.43
C TYR A 336 1.78 9.57 -8.81
N ARG A 337 1.50 8.25 -8.78
CA ARG A 337 2.34 7.20 -8.18
C ARG A 337 2.58 6.00 -9.10
N GLU A 338 2.12 6.03 -10.35
CA GLU A 338 2.24 4.88 -11.27
C GLU A 338 3.70 4.52 -11.60
N LYS A 339 4.65 5.46 -11.45
CA LYS A 339 6.09 5.19 -11.65
C LYS A 339 6.76 4.47 -10.48
N SER A 340 6.17 4.55 -9.29
CA SER A 340 6.72 4.01 -8.04
C SER A 340 6.00 2.74 -7.58
N ALA A 341 4.73 2.59 -7.95
CA ALA A 341 3.92 1.41 -7.69
C ALA A 341 4.43 0.14 -8.39
N GLY A 342 4.13 -1.02 -7.80
CA GLY A 342 4.40 -2.33 -8.41
C GLY A 342 3.54 -2.60 -9.65
N LEU A 343 3.80 -3.71 -10.35
CA LEU A 343 3.10 -4.08 -11.58
C LEU A 343 1.60 -4.27 -11.35
N ALA A 344 1.24 -4.92 -10.25
CA ALA A 344 -0.13 -5.10 -9.83
C ALA A 344 -0.19 -5.34 -8.32
N PHE A 345 -1.35 -5.07 -7.70
CA PHE A 345 -1.59 -5.35 -6.29
C PHE A 345 -3.09 -5.49 -6.00
N TYR A 346 -3.42 -6.10 -4.86
CA TYR A 346 -4.79 -6.27 -4.40
C TYR A 346 -5.09 -5.36 -3.21
N GLU A 347 -6.27 -4.74 -3.24
CA GLU A 347 -6.86 -4.03 -2.10
C GLU A 347 -8.17 -4.71 -1.68
N GLY A 348 -8.28 -5.02 -0.38
CA GLY A 348 -9.44 -5.72 0.18
C GLY A 348 -10.74 -4.90 0.20
N PRO A 349 -11.90 -5.58 0.13
CA PRO A 349 -13.21 -4.95 0.26
C PRO A 349 -13.41 -4.31 1.64
N SER A 350 -14.42 -3.47 1.78
CA SER A 350 -14.88 -3.05 3.11
C SER A 350 -15.70 -4.17 3.77
N LEU A 351 -15.71 -4.22 5.11
CA LEU A 351 -16.47 -5.24 5.85
C LEU A 351 -17.99 -5.05 5.69
N ASP A 352 -18.44 -3.81 5.54
CA ASP A 352 -19.84 -3.46 5.27
C ASP A 352 -20.30 -3.82 3.84
N GLY A 353 -19.41 -4.35 2.99
CA GLY A 353 -19.70 -4.75 1.61
C GLY A 353 -19.89 -3.58 0.64
N THR A 354 -19.78 -2.35 1.11
CA THR A 354 -20.07 -1.18 0.27
C THR A 354 -18.96 -0.93 -0.75
N ARG A 355 -17.71 -1.36 -0.49
CA ARG A 355 -16.54 -1.31 -1.39
C ARG A 355 -16.12 -2.72 -1.81
N PRO A 356 -16.01 -3.01 -3.12
CA PRO A 356 -15.51 -4.30 -3.60
C PRO A 356 -13.99 -4.43 -3.36
N GLY A 357 -13.49 -5.65 -3.49
CA GLY A 357 -12.06 -5.87 -3.63
C GLY A 357 -11.58 -5.30 -4.97
N THR A 358 -10.36 -4.79 -5.01
CA THR A 358 -9.80 -4.18 -6.22
C THR A 358 -8.48 -4.81 -6.58
N TYR A 359 -8.38 -5.32 -7.81
CA TYR A 359 -7.13 -5.66 -8.47
C TYR A 359 -6.62 -4.43 -9.22
N TYR A 360 -5.55 -3.83 -8.70
CA TYR A 360 -4.88 -2.71 -9.34
C TYR A 360 -3.86 -3.21 -10.35
N VAL A 361 -3.87 -2.63 -11.55
CA VAL A 361 -2.89 -2.87 -12.61
C VAL A 361 -2.17 -1.58 -12.93
N ASN A 362 -0.84 -1.63 -12.95
CA ASN A 362 -0.02 -0.50 -13.31
C ASN A 362 0.22 -0.46 -14.83
N LEU A 363 -0.53 0.41 -15.49
CA LEU A 363 -0.53 0.55 -16.96
C LEU A 363 0.49 1.60 -17.47
N PHE A 364 1.39 2.08 -16.61
CA PHE A 364 2.39 3.08 -16.98
C PHE A 364 3.35 2.57 -18.07
N ASP A 365 3.91 1.37 -17.87
CA ASP A 365 4.75 0.70 -18.86
C ASP A 365 4.05 -0.56 -19.41
N MET A 366 3.36 -0.40 -20.53
CA MET A 366 2.68 -1.50 -21.23
C MET A 366 3.65 -2.60 -21.69
N LYS A 367 4.96 -2.32 -21.81
CA LYS A 367 5.97 -3.35 -22.13
C LYS A 367 6.34 -4.20 -20.91
N GLY A 368 5.96 -3.78 -19.72
CA GLY A 368 6.03 -4.60 -18.51
C GLY A 368 4.84 -5.57 -18.36
N LEU A 369 3.86 -5.52 -19.27
CA LEU A 369 2.59 -6.23 -19.17
C LEU A 369 2.40 -7.23 -20.31
N PRO A 370 3.11 -8.36 -20.31
CA PRO A 370 2.94 -9.37 -21.35
C PRO A 370 1.57 -10.04 -21.28
N THR A 371 1.02 -10.41 -22.43
CA THR A 371 -0.32 -10.99 -22.57
C THR A 371 -0.43 -12.43 -22.07
N TYR A 372 0.69 -13.12 -21.89
CA TYR A 372 0.72 -14.47 -21.32
C TYR A 372 0.63 -14.49 -19.78
N GLU A 373 0.64 -13.32 -19.12
CA GLU A 373 0.47 -13.17 -17.67
C GLU A 373 -0.93 -12.63 -17.27
N ILE A 374 -1.84 -12.43 -18.24
CA ILE A 374 -3.19 -11.88 -18.03
C ILE A 374 -4.20 -12.95 -17.60
#